data_AF-A0A1X7VDX6-F1
#
_entry.id   AF-A0A1X7VDX6-F1
#
_cell.length_a   1.000
_cell.length_b   1.000
_cell.length_c   1.000
_cell.angle_alpha   90.00
_cell.angle_beta   90.00
_cell.angle_gamma   90.00
#
_symmetry.space_group_name_H-M   'P 1'
#
loop_
_entity.id
_entity.type
_entity.pdbx_description
1 polymer ?
#
loop_
_entity_poly.entity_id
_entity_poly.type
_entity_poly.pdbx_seq_one_letter_code
_entity_poly.pdbx_strand_id
1 'polypeptide(L)'
;MEAVVEEVCSSFGYPLKQEQKKVILNFVIGNDVYGILPTGYGKSLCFACLPSVFDKLRDDGLSIIVITLSPLTAIMKDQVATFTKKGISAACICHDDDDEYAVTRSVRGDTDAGLFFHTRGSIY
;
A
#
# COMPACT_ATOMS: atom_id res chain seq x y z
N MET A 1 7.18 17.27 3.88
CA MET A 1 7.28 15.85 3.51
C MET A 1 7.31 14.94 4.73
N GLU A 2 8.31 15.06 5.61
CA GLU A 2 8.39 14.22 6.82
C GLU A 2 7.17 14.35 7.74
N ALA A 3 6.71 15.58 8.00
CA ALA A 3 5.49 15.83 8.77
C ALA A 3 4.24 15.17 8.15
N VAL A 4 4.12 15.18 6.82
CA VAL A 4 2.99 14.55 6.10
C VAL A 4 3.04 13.02 6.26
N VAL A 5 4.23 12.43 6.16
CA VAL A 5 4.42 10.99 6.39
C VAL A 5 4.03 10.62 7.82
N GLU A 6 4.47 11.38 8.82
CA GLU A 6 4.11 11.12 10.22
C GLU A 6 2.61 11.26 10.49
N GLU A 7 2.00 12.33 9.98
CA GLU A 7 0.56 12.59 10.13
C GLU A 7 -0.27 11.46 9.50
N VAL A 8 0.03 11.09 8.25
CA VAL A 8 -0.67 10.02 7.55
C VAL A 8 -0.45 8.70 8.25
N CYS A 9 0.77 8.31 8.60
CA CYS A 9 0.98 7.03 9.27
C CYS A 9 0.34 6.96 10.66
N SER A 10 0.24 8.10 11.36
CA SER A 10 -0.45 8.15 12.66
C SER A 10 -1.96 7.91 12.54
N SER A 11 -2.59 8.29 11.42
CA SER A 11 -4.01 8.01 11.18
C SER A 11 -4.32 6.51 11.03
N PHE A 12 -3.30 5.68 10.80
CA PHE A 12 -3.44 4.22 10.69
C PHE A 12 -3.40 3.53 12.07
N GLY A 13 -3.27 4.31 13.16
CA GLY A 13 -3.36 3.85 14.54
C GLY A 13 -2.05 3.32 15.15
N TYR A 14 -0.89 3.52 14.49
CA TYR A 14 0.40 3.07 15.00
C TYR A 14 1.49 4.12 14.75
N PRO A 15 2.27 4.52 15.78
CA PRO A 15 3.43 5.36 15.56
C PRO A 15 4.50 4.61 14.76
N LEU A 16 5.08 5.29 13.78
CA LEU A 16 6.16 4.71 12.98
C LEU A 16 7.38 4.41 13.84
N LYS A 17 7.94 3.21 13.67
CA LYS A 17 9.26 2.87 14.19
C LYS A 17 10.34 3.51 13.32
N GLN A 18 11.53 3.67 13.88
CA GLN A 18 12.63 4.40 13.25
C GLN A 18 13.00 3.87 11.85
N GLU A 19 13.07 2.55 11.68
CA GLU A 19 13.43 1.88 10.43
C GLU A 19 12.31 1.98 9.39
N GLN A 20 11.04 1.92 9.82
CA GLN A 20 9.90 2.12 8.93
C GLN A 20 9.91 3.55 8.38
N LYS A 21 10.13 4.54 9.26
CA LYS A 21 10.25 5.94 8.87
C LYS A 21 11.39 6.15 7.88
N LYS A 22 12.57 5.56 8.12
CA LYS A 22 13.69 5.62 7.17
C LYS A 22 13.33 5.03 5.81
N VAL A 23 12.65 3.88 5.76
CA VAL A 23 12.23 3.26 4.49
C VAL A 23 11.26 4.15 3.74
N ILE A 24 10.20 4.63 4.40
CA ILE A 24 9.16 5.44 3.75
C ILE A 24 9.75 6.76 3.25
N LEU A 25 10.53 7.46 4.07
CA LEU A 25 11.10 8.75 3.67
C LEU A 25 12.03 8.63 2.47
N ASN A 26 12.89 7.60 2.43
CA ASN A 26 13.76 7.39 1.28
C ASN A 26 12.97 7.06 0.01
N PHE A 27 11.89 6.28 0.12
CA PHE A 27 11.04 5.97 -1.01
C PHE A 27 10.31 7.21 -1.54
N VAL A 28 9.74 8.02 -0.65
CA VAL A 28 8.96 9.21 -1.01
C VAL A 28 9.79 10.29 -1.69
N ILE A 29 11.10 10.39 -1.41
CA ILE A 29 12.02 11.29 -2.13
C ILE A 29 12.49 10.74 -3.48
N GLY A 30 12.01 9.56 -3.90
CA GLY A 30 12.28 8.98 -5.21
C GLY A 30 13.45 8.00 -5.26
N ASN A 31 13.94 7.50 -4.12
CA ASN A 31 14.97 6.47 -4.12
C ASN A 31 14.36 5.06 -4.17
N ASP A 32 15.08 4.14 -4.81
CA ASP A 32 14.85 2.71 -4.60
C ASP A 32 15.33 2.31 -3.20
N VAL A 33 14.49 1.57 -2.46
CA VAL A 33 14.76 1.23 -1.06
C VAL A 33 14.71 -0.27 -0.84
N TYR A 34 15.79 -0.82 -0.29
CA TYR A 34 15.83 -2.18 0.22
C TYR A 34 15.66 -2.18 1.75
N GLY A 35 14.45 -2.47 2.23
CA GLY A 35 14.10 -2.43 3.66
C GLY A 35 14.26 -3.78 4.36
N ILE A 36 15.32 -3.95 5.15
CA ILE A 36 15.51 -5.12 6.02
C ILE A 36 14.93 -4.84 7.40
N LEU A 37 13.74 -5.40 7.67
CA LEU A 37 13.05 -5.25 8.95
C LEU A 37 12.74 -6.64 9.55
N PRO A 38 12.81 -6.83 10.88
CA PRO A 38 12.43 -8.08 11.53
C PRO A 38 11.00 -8.54 11.24
N THR A 39 10.72 -9.84 11.39
CA THR A 39 9.34 -10.36 11.37
C THR A 39 8.52 -9.72 12.50
N GLY A 40 7.25 -9.41 12.24
CA GLY A 40 6.40 -8.69 13.20
C GLY A 40 6.71 -7.19 13.35
N TYR A 41 7.72 -6.66 12.65
CA TYR A 41 8.07 -5.24 12.79
C TYR A 41 7.01 -4.28 12.20
N GLY A 42 6.09 -4.79 11.37
CA GLY A 42 5.08 -3.99 10.69
C GLY A 42 5.51 -3.55 9.29
N LYS A 43 6.25 -4.38 8.56
CA LYS A 43 6.75 -4.07 7.20
C LYS A 43 5.65 -3.58 6.26
N SER A 44 4.47 -4.17 6.32
CA SER A 44 3.36 -3.81 5.43
C SER A 44 2.88 -2.37 5.57
N LEU A 45 3.08 -1.74 6.73
CA LEU A 45 2.77 -0.33 6.93
C LEU A 45 3.62 0.58 6.04
N CYS A 46 4.84 0.16 5.69
CA CYS A 46 5.76 0.96 4.88
C CYS A 46 5.25 1.21 3.46
N PHE A 47 4.39 0.34 2.93
CA PHE A 47 3.78 0.53 1.63
C PHE A 47 2.28 0.88 1.70
N ALA A 48 1.57 0.44 2.73
CA ALA A 48 0.12 0.66 2.84
C ALA A 48 -0.28 2.13 3.04
N CYS A 49 0.60 2.94 3.62
CA CYS A 49 0.36 4.38 3.79
C CYS A 49 0.69 5.22 2.56
N LEU A 50 1.46 4.66 1.60
CA LEU A 50 1.98 5.40 0.47
C LEU A 50 0.89 6.05 -0.41
N PRO A 51 -0.26 5.41 -0.71
CA PRO A 51 -1.30 6.05 -1.50
C PRO A 51 -1.73 7.39 -0.89
N SER A 52 -2.05 7.42 0.40
CA SER A 52 -2.46 8.62 1.13
C SER A 52 -1.33 9.63 1.34
N VAL A 53 -0.09 9.17 1.47
CA VAL A 53 1.09 10.05 1.55
C VAL A 53 1.25 10.81 0.24
N PHE A 54 1.23 10.13 -0.91
CA PHE A 54 1.41 10.78 -2.20
C PHE A 54 0.20 11.64 -2.60
N ASP A 55 -1.01 11.21 -2.27
CA ASP A 55 -2.23 12.00 -2.47
C ASP A 55 -2.11 13.38 -1.77
N LYS A 56 -1.74 13.39 -0.47
CA LYS A 56 -1.50 14.63 0.28
C LYS A 56 -0.31 15.46 -0.21
N LEU A 57 0.75 14.82 -0.72
CA LEU A 57 1.95 15.53 -1.15
C LEU A 57 1.79 16.21 -2.50
N ARG A 58 0.96 15.65 -3.39
CA ARG A 58 0.78 16.16 -4.76
C ARG A 58 -0.32 17.21 -4.84
N ASP A 59 -1.42 17.03 -4.11
CA ASP A 59 -2.58 17.95 -4.09
C ASP A 59 -3.05 18.35 -5.51
N ASP A 60 -2.89 17.44 -6.48
CA ASP A 60 -3.21 17.64 -7.90
C ASP A 60 -4.54 16.96 -8.30
N GLY A 61 -5.24 16.37 -7.33
CA GLY A 61 -6.50 15.66 -7.53
C GLY A 61 -6.36 14.32 -8.26
N LEU A 62 -5.14 13.82 -8.47
CA LEU A 62 -4.90 12.53 -9.11
C LEU A 62 -4.85 11.41 -8.07
N SER A 63 -5.67 10.38 -8.27
CA SER A 63 -5.63 9.17 -7.45
C SER A 63 -4.29 8.43 -7.61
N ILE A 64 -3.68 8.07 -6.49
CA ILE A 64 -2.44 7.29 -6.47
C ILE A 64 -2.75 5.80 -6.31
N ILE A 65 -2.09 4.98 -7.14
CA ILE A 65 -2.15 3.53 -7.08
C ILE A 65 -0.78 2.99 -6.68
N VAL A 66 -0.75 2.15 -5.63
CA VAL A 66 0.46 1.45 -5.19
C VAL A 66 0.31 -0.03 -5.49
N ILE A 67 1.27 -0.60 -6.23
CA ILE A 67 1.28 -2.02 -6.58
C ILE A 67 2.24 -2.77 -5.66
N THR A 68 1.69 -3.70 -4.89
CA THR A 68 2.42 -4.61 -4.01
C THR A 68 2.49 -6.00 -4.63
N LEU A 69 3.69 -6.54 -4.74
CA LEU A 69 3.90 -7.90 -5.22
C LEU A 69 4.08 -8.86 -4.05
N SER A 70 3.36 -9.98 -4.06
CA SER A 70 3.47 -11.02 -3.04
C SER A 70 3.32 -12.41 -3.66
N PRO A 71 4.11 -13.41 -3.23
CA PRO A 71 4.03 -14.77 -3.79
C PRO A 71 2.86 -15.59 -3.25
N LEU A 72 2.26 -15.19 -2.11
CA LEU A 72 1.24 -15.97 -1.43
C LEU A 72 -0.10 -15.26 -1.44
N THR A 73 -1.04 -15.80 -2.23
CA THR A 73 -2.43 -15.33 -2.34
C THR A 73 -3.11 -15.21 -0.98
N ALA A 74 -2.91 -16.17 -0.08
CA ALA A 74 -3.49 -16.14 1.27
C ALA A 74 -3.05 -14.89 2.06
N ILE A 75 -1.77 -14.54 2.01
CA ILE A 75 -1.23 -13.34 2.70
C ILE A 75 -1.81 -12.07 2.08
N MET A 76 -1.98 -12.05 0.76
CA MET A 76 -2.56 -10.89 0.06
C MET A 76 -4.01 -10.67 0.48
N LYS A 77 -4.84 -11.73 0.51
CA LYS A 77 -6.23 -11.66 0.95
C LYS A 77 -6.36 -11.17 2.39
N ASP A 78 -5.52 -11.68 3.30
CA ASP A 78 -5.49 -11.24 4.70
C ASP A 78 -5.12 -9.75 4.83
N GLN A 79 -4.16 -9.29 4.02
CA GLN A 79 -3.74 -7.89 4.01
C GLN A 79 -4.82 -6.97 3.43
N VAL A 80 -5.45 -7.34 2.32
CA VAL A 80 -6.59 -6.61 1.75
C VAL A 80 -7.70 -6.48 2.79
N ALA A 81 -8.13 -7.58 3.41
CA ALA A 81 -9.16 -7.55 4.44
C ALA A 81 -8.79 -6.66 5.64
N THR A 82 -7.50 -6.66 6.04
CA THR A 82 -7.00 -5.82 7.13
C THR A 82 -7.01 -4.33 6.76
N PHE A 83 -6.60 -3.99 5.54
CA PHE A 83 -6.50 -2.61 5.09
C PHE A 83 -7.87 -2.00 4.78
N THR A 84 -8.77 -2.76 4.14
CA THR A 84 -10.15 -2.32 3.90
C THR A 84 -10.90 -2.05 5.21
N LYS A 85 -10.69 -2.87 6.25
CA LYS A 85 -11.24 -2.61 7.60
C LYS A 85 -10.73 -1.33 8.25
N LYS A 86 -9.57 -0.83 7.81
CA LYS A 86 -8.96 0.43 8.27
C LYS A 86 -9.30 1.62 7.36
N GLY A 87 -10.21 1.44 6.40
CA GLY A 87 -10.63 2.49 5.47
C GLY A 87 -9.65 2.73 4.33
N ILE A 88 -8.68 1.85 4.10
CA ILE A 88 -7.75 1.94 2.97
C ILE A 88 -8.35 1.16 1.81
N SER A 89 -8.53 1.81 0.65
CA SER A 89 -8.95 1.11 -0.56
C SER A 89 -7.89 0.09 -0.95
N ALA A 90 -8.24 -1.20 -0.95
CA ALA A 90 -7.33 -2.28 -1.29
C ALA A 90 -8.02 -3.40 -2.07
N ALA A 91 -7.31 -4.02 -3.01
CA ALA A 91 -7.82 -5.13 -3.83
C ALA A 91 -6.71 -6.15 -4.13
N CYS A 92 -7.09 -7.42 -4.38
CA CYS A 92 -6.19 -8.44 -4.92
C CYS A 92 -6.46 -8.71 -6.40
N ILE A 93 -5.39 -8.85 -7.19
CA ILE A 93 -5.39 -9.51 -8.48
C ILE A 93 -4.75 -10.89 -8.29
N CYS A 94 -5.61 -11.89 -8.13
CA CYS A 94 -5.28 -13.26 -7.77
C CYS A 94 -5.77 -14.20 -8.90
N HIS A 95 -5.11 -15.34 -9.11
CA HIS A 95 -5.44 -16.26 -10.23
C HIS A 95 -6.82 -16.95 -10.09
N ASP A 96 -7.35 -17.00 -8.88
CA ASP A 96 -8.58 -17.72 -8.52
C ASP A 96 -9.79 -16.80 -8.23
N ASP A 97 -9.67 -15.47 -8.37
CA ASP A 97 -10.78 -14.54 -8.04
C ASP A 97 -11.07 -13.47 -9.11
N ASP A 98 -12.37 -13.23 -9.31
CA ASP A 98 -13.05 -12.23 -10.15
C ASP A 98 -12.91 -10.76 -9.69
N ASP A 99 -11.83 -10.39 -8.97
CA ASP A 99 -11.65 -9.01 -8.47
C ASP A 99 -11.20 -8.02 -9.56
N GLU A 100 -11.29 -8.41 -10.85
CA GLU A 100 -11.13 -7.53 -12.01
C GLU A 100 -12.04 -6.28 -11.88
N TYR A 101 -13.22 -6.43 -11.28
CA TYR A 101 -14.15 -5.32 -11.04
C TYR A 101 -13.63 -4.28 -10.03
N ALA A 102 -12.89 -4.68 -8.99
CA ALA A 102 -12.33 -3.75 -8.01
C ALA A 102 -11.18 -2.94 -8.61
N VAL A 103 -10.33 -3.60 -9.41
CA VAL A 103 -9.27 -2.96 -10.20
C VAL A 103 -9.86 -1.98 -11.20
N THR A 104 -10.87 -2.41 -11.95
CA THR A 104 -11.51 -1.59 -12.99
C THR A 104 -12.12 -0.32 -12.41
N ARG A 105 -12.77 -0.38 -11.24
CA ARG A 105 -13.29 0.82 -10.56
C ARG A 105 -12.20 1.78 -10.10
N SER A 106 -11.09 1.25 -9.60
CA SER A 106 -9.98 2.09 -9.13
C SER A 106 -9.22 2.74 -10.28
N VAL A 107 -9.06 2.04 -11.41
CA VAL A 107 -8.47 2.59 -12.63
C VAL A 107 -9.41 3.62 -13.30
N ARG A 108 -10.73 3.48 -13.13
CA ARG A 108 -11.73 4.43 -13.65
C ARG A 108 -11.86 5.72 -12.83
N GLY A 109 -11.19 5.82 -11.69
CA GLY A 109 -11.28 6.97 -10.79
C GLY A 109 -12.55 6.98 -9.92
N ASP A 110 -13.25 5.85 -9.81
CA ASP A 110 -14.46 5.71 -8.99
C ASP A 110 -14.14 5.46 -7.50
N THR A 111 -12.86 5.40 -7.12
CA THR A 111 -12.41 5.22 -5.73
C THR A 111 -11.18 6.07 -5.44
N ASP A 112 -11.09 6.54 -4.20
CA ASP A 112 -9.91 7.23 -3.65
C ASP A 112 -8.65 6.33 -3.70
N ALA A 113 -7.47 6.94 -3.51
CA ALA A 113 -6.14 6.33 -3.55
C ALA A 113 -6.09 4.87 -3.03
N GLY A 114 -5.45 3.98 -3.78
CA GLY A 114 -5.63 2.53 -3.62
C GLY A 114 -4.34 1.70 -3.54
N LEU A 115 -4.41 0.59 -2.79
CA LEU A 115 -3.36 -0.41 -2.62
C LEU A 115 -3.73 -1.70 -3.37
N PHE A 116 -2.94 -2.07 -4.36
CA PHE A 116 -3.20 -3.21 -5.23
C PHE A 116 -2.20 -4.32 -4.95
N PHE A 117 -2.70 -5.53 -4.68
CA PHE A 117 -1.86 -6.71 -4.56
C PHE A 117 -1.88 -7.51 -5.85
N HIS A 118 -0.71 -7.92 -6.31
CA HIS A 118 -0.59 -8.83 -7.45
C HIS A 118 0.34 -9.99 -7.12
N THR A 119 -0.05 -11.19 -7.56
CA THR A 119 0.81 -12.38 -7.54
C THR A 119 1.23 -12.68 -8.96
N ARG A 120 2.45 -13.16 -9.14
CA ARG A 120 2.88 -13.65 -10.45
C ARG A 120 2.05 -14.90 -10.75
N GLY A 121 1.28 -14.90 -11.84
CA GLY A 121 0.61 -16.11 -12.32
C GLY A 121 1.62 -17.25 -12.42
N SER A 122 1.21 -18.45 -12.01
CA SER A 122 2.08 -19.64 -12.00
C SER A 122 2.84 -19.73 -13.33
N ILE A 123 4.15 -19.53 -13.29
CA ILE A 123 5.06 -19.90 -14.37
C ILE A 123 5.36 -21.38 -14.16
N TYR A 124 4.35 -22.22 -14.37
CA TYR A 124 4.45 -23.66 -14.43
C TYR A 124 3.49 -24.18 -15.50
#